data_AF-A0A154PRC8-F1
#
_entry.id   AF-A0A154PRC8-F1
#
_cell.length_a   1.000
_cell.length_b   1.000
_cell.length_c   1.000
_cell.angle_alpha   90.00
_cell.angle_beta   90.00
_cell.angle_gamma   90.00
#
_symmetry.space_group_name_H-M   'P 1'
#
loop_
_entity.id
_entity.type
_entity.pdbx_description
1 polymer ?
#
loop_
_entity_poly.entity_id
_entity_poly.type
_entity_poly.pdbx_seq_one_letter_code
_entity_poly.pdbx_strand_id
1 'polypeptide(L)' 'MSMVGTFASELECTVATKMYYMNLSIYREIRDRYELKRVFHNHVSSQYETARLLFTGNSDNGHYDVLLSE' A
#
# COMPACT_ATOMS: atom_id res chain seq x y z
N MET A 1 6.95 14.85 12.14
CA MET A 1 5.61 15.10 12.72
C MET A 1 5.20 13.86 13.50
N SER A 2 4.97 13.96 14.81
CA SER A 2 4.39 12.87 15.61
C SER A 2 2.91 13.17 15.80
N MET A 3 2.11 12.92 14.75
CA MET A 3 0.66 12.95 14.83
C MET A 3 0.17 11.51 14.69
N VAL A 4 0.05 10.83 15.82
CA VAL A 4 -0.50 9.48 15.88
C VAL A 4 -1.99 9.56 15.56
N GLY A 5 -2.45 8.75 14.61
CA GLY A 5 -3.86 8.71 14.18
C GLY A 5 -4.19 9.51 12.92
N THR A 6 -3.21 10.18 12.30
CA THR A 6 -3.40 10.80 10.98
C THR A 6 -3.27 9.75 9.87
N PHE A 7 -4.17 9.78 8.90
CA PHE A 7 -4.10 8.91 7.72
C PHE A 7 -2.82 9.17 6.93
N ALA A 8 -2.14 8.10 6.53
CA ALA A 8 -1.00 8.17 5.62
C ALA A 8 -1.51 8.25 4.17
N SER A 9 -0.79 8.99 3.33
CA SER A 9 -1.01 9.07 1.89
C SER A 9 0.05 8.27 1.12
N GLU A 10 -0.01 8.33 -0.21
CA GLU A 10 1.00 7.74 -1.10
C GLU A 10 2.43 8.23 -0.80
N LEU A 11 2.59 9.48 -0.35
CA LEU A 11 3.89 10.07 -0.03
C LEU A 11 4.55 9.35 1.15
N GLU A 12 3.83 9.20 2.27
CA GLU A 12 4.34 8.52 3.45
C GLU A 12 4.69 7.06 3.13
N CYS A 13 3.84 6.38 2.35
CA CYS A 13 4.11 5.02 1.87
C CYS A 13 5.40 4.94 1.03
N THR A 14 5.61 5.90 0.12
CA THR A 14 6.81 5.96 -0.73
C THR A 14 8.07 6.27 0.08
N VAL A 15 8.01 7.17 1.06
CA VAL A 15 9.15 7.46 1.92
C VAL A 15 9.51 6.23 2.77
N ALA A 16 8.50 5.57 3.36
CA ALA A 16 8.72 4.38 4.17
C ALA A 16 9.43 3.26 3.38
N THR A 17 9.01 2.99 2.15
CA THR A 17 9.66 1.96 1.31
C THR A 17 11.16 2.19 1.08
N LYS A 18 11.59 3.44 0.92
CA LYS A 18 13.02 3.77 0.79
C LYS A 18 13.77 3.61 2.10
N MET A 19 13.17 4.03 3.22
CA MET A 19 13.77 3.91 4.55
C MET A 19 13.95 2.46 4.99
N TYR A 20 13.02 1.58 4.58
CA TYR A 20 13.00 0.18 4.99
C TYR A 20 13.46 -0.80 3.91
N TYR A 21 14.03 -0.32 2.80
CA TYR A 21 14.55 -1.18 1.73
C TYR A 21 13.51 -2.19 1.20
N MET A 22 12.31 -1.71 0.93
CA MET A 22 11.19 -2.52 0.42
C MET A 22 10.61 -1.93 -0.86
N ASN A 23 10.01 -2.78 -1.68
CA ASN A 23 9.05 -2.37 -2.69
C ASN A 23 7.64 -2.37 -2.09
N LEU A 24 6.69 -1.66 -2.70
CA LEU A 24 5.30 -1.64 -2.24
C LEU A 24 4.33 -1.78 -3.40
N SER A 25 3.30 -2.60 -3.20
CA SER A 25 2.13 -2.66 -4.06
C SER A 25 0.87 -2.44 -3.24
N ILE A 26 -0.01 -1.55 -3.69
CA ILE A 26 -1.31 -1.32 -3.08
C ILE A 26 -2.39 -1.79 -4.06
N TYR A 27 -3.31 -2.59 -3.56
CA TYR A 27 -4.42 -3.17 -4.29
C TYR A 27 -5.74 -2.58 -3.81
N ARG A 28 -6.74 -2.56 -4.69
CA ARG A 28 -8.14 -2.33 -4.35
C ARG A 28 -8.98 -3.48 -4.88
N GLU A 29 -10.01 -3.84 -4.15
CA GLU A 29 -11.01 -4.78 -4.63
C GLU A 29 -11.86 -4.13 -5.74
N ILE A 30 -12.04 -4.85 -6.84
CA ILE A 30 -13.07 -4.56 -7.82
C ILE A 30 -14.37 -5.16 -7.29
N ARG A 31 -15.27 -4.30 -6.82
CA ARG A 31 -16.61 -4.71 -6.37
C ARG A 31 -17.26 -5.60 -7.43
N ASP A 32 -17.96 -6.63 -6.97
CA ASP A 32 -18.71 -7.60 -7.78
C ASP A 32 -17.87 -8.62 -8.58
N ARG A 33 -16.53 -8.58 -8.50
CA ARG A 33 -15.66 -9.52 -9.22
C ARG A 33 -14.76 -10.37 -8.34
N TYR A 34 -14.70 -10.10 -7.03
CA TYR A 34 -13.74 -10.74 -6.11
C TYR A 34 -12.28 -10.66 -6.63
N GLU A 35 -11.98 -9.63 -7.42
CA GLU A 35 -10.68 -9.43 -8.07
C GLU A 35 -9.95 -8.27 -7.41
N LEU A 36 -8.63 -8.42 -7.22
CA LEU A 36 -7.77 -7.35 -6.74
C LEU A 36 -7.09 -6.64 -7.91
N LYS A 37 -7.29 -5.31 -8.00
CA LYS A 37 -6.58 -4.45 -8.93
C LYS A 37 -5.44 -3.74 -8.23
N ARG A 38 -4.22 -3.86 -8.73
CA ARG A 38 -3.10 -3.03 -8.28
C ARG A 38 -3.32 -1.59 -8.72
N VAL A 39 -3.43 -0.68 -7.76
CA VAL A 39 -3.67 0.75 -8.00
C VAL A 39 -2.43 1.61 -7.81
N PHE A 40 -1.44 1.10 -7.08
CA PHE A 40 -0.16 1.75 -6.89
C PHE A 40 0.94 0.71 -6.82
N HIS A 41 2.11 1.06 -7.36
CA HIS A 41 3.31 0.25 -7.27
C HIS A 41 4.53 1.15 -7.17
N ASN A 42 5.22 1.09 -6.03
CA ASN A 42 6.53 1.69 -5.88
C ASN A 42 7.61 0.61 -5.95
N HIS A 43 8.45 0.72 -6.97
CA HIS A 43 9.59 -0.16 -7.17
C HIS A 43 10.88 0.61 -6.88
N VAL A 44 11.48 0.32 -5.72
CA VAL A 44 12.75 0.91 -5.27
C VAL A 44 13.94 0.12 -5.83
N SER A 45 13.91 -1.21 -5.78
CA SER A 45 14.99 -2.07 -6.27
C SER A 45 14.49 -3.49 -6.56
N SER A 46 15.06 -4.17 -7.56
CA SER A 46 14.74 -5.57 -7.86
C SER A 46 15.23 -6.54 -6.77
N GLN A 47 16.11 -6.10 -5.87
CA GLN A 47 16.62 -6.90 -4.76
C GLN A 47 15.71 -6.85 -3.53
N TYR A 48 14.70 -5.98 -3.51
CA TYR A 48 13.87 -5.76 -2.34
C TYR A 48 12.55 -6.54 -2.43
N GLU A 49 12.13 -7.10 -1.30
CA GLU A 49 10.83 -7.74 -1.18
C GLU A 49 9.70 -6.73 -1.40
N THR A 50 8.59 -7.20 -1.96
CA THR A 50 7.42 -6.36 -2.22
C THR A 50 6.37 -6.56 -1.13
N ALA A 51 6.25 -5.59 -0.23
CA ALA A 51 5.11 -5.49 0.67
C ALA A 51 3.83 -5.26 -0.13
N ARG A 52 2.72 -5.85 0.32
CA ARG A 52 1.42 -5.76 -0.36
C ARG A 52 0.36 -5.29 0.63
N LEU A 53 -0.36 -4.26 0.25
CA LEU A 53 -1.47 -3.72 1.03
C LEU A 53 -2.77 -3.77 0.23
N LEU A 54 -3.88 -4.02 0.90
CA LEU A 54 -5.22 -3.85 0.38
C LEU A 54 -5.78 -2.54 0.91
N PHE A 55 -6.19 -1.63 0.03
CA PHE A 55 -6.89 -0.41 0.42
C PHE A 55 -8.41 -0.61 0.31
N THR A 56 -9.11 -0.36 1.41
CA THR A 56 -10.56 -0.36 1.50
C THR A 56 -11.06 1.03 1.88
N GLY A 57 -11.69 1.74 0.93
CA GLY A 57 -12.18 3.10 1.19
C GLY A 57 -12.69 3.84 -0.04
N ASN A 58 -13.39 4.94 0.20
CA ASN A 58 -13.89 5.83 -0.85
C ASN A 58 -12.99 7.08 -0.91
N SER A 59 -12.43 7.38 -2.09
CA SER A 59 -11.42 8.44 -2.28
C SER A 59 -10.17 8.22 -1.42
N ASP A 60 -9.71 9.25 -0.69
CA ASP A 60 -8.47 9.29 0.09
C ASP A 60 -8.68 8.84 1.56
N ASN A 61 -9.94 8.64 1.95
CA ASN A 61 -10.29 8.13 3.27
C ASN A 61 -10.58 6.63 3.18
N GLY A 62 -9.71 5.84 3.82
CA GLY A 62 -9.86 4.40 3.85
C GLY A 62 -8.88 3.73 4.81
N HIS A 63 -8.93 2.41 4.79
CA HIS A 63 -8.10 1.55 5.60
C HIS A 63 -7.12 0.77 4.72
N TYR A 64 -5.93 0.50 5.26
CA TYR A 64 -4.94 -0.35 4.62
C TYR A 64 -4.80 -1.63 5.43
N ASP A 65 -5.05 -2.77 4.80
CA ASP A 65 -4.86 -4.10 5.37
C ASP A 65 -3.62 -4.77 4.75
N VAL A 66 -2.88 -5.55 5.53
CA VAL A 66 -1.71 -6.27 5.03
C VAL A 66 -2.17 -7.50 4.22
N LEU A 67 -1.68 -7.61 2.99
CA LEU A 67 -1.85 -8.80 2.17
C LEU A 67 -0.62 -9.70 2.32
N LEU A 68 -0.78 -10.78 3.08
CA LEU A 68 0.23 -11.83 3.18
C LEU A 68 0.12 -12.74 1.96
N SER A 69 1.24 -13.11 1.34
CA SER A 69 1.26 -14.32 0.51
C SER A 69 1.56 -15.51 1.38
N GLU A 70 0.79 -16.58 1.17
CA GLU A 70 1.17 -17.92 1.60
C GLU A 70 2.48 -18.37 0.93
#